data_AF-A0AAW2T088-F1
#
_entry.id   AF-A0AAW2T088-F1
#
_cell.length_a   1.000
_cell.length_b   1.000
_cell.length_c   1.000
_cell.angle_alpha   90.00
_cell.angle_beta   90.00
_cell.angle_gamma   90.00
#
_symmetry.space_group_name_H-M   'P 1'
#
loop_
_entity.id
_entity.type
_entity.pdbx_description
1 polymer ?
#
loop_
_entity_poly.entity_id
_entity_poly.type
_entity_poly.pdbx_seq_one_letter_code
_entity_poly.pdbx_strand_id
1 'polypeptide(L)'
;MGKVKEAEIDSALQNLYTVLMRLGFFDGSPKFENLGKSDVCSNEHIELATEAARQGIVLLKNDAETLPLSSEKIKTIAVIGPHANATGAMIGNYAGVPCKYTTPLMASRNLEK
;
A
#
# COMPACT_ATOMS: atom_id res chain seq x y z
N MET A 1 -27.54 25.71 -33.02
CA MET A 1 -26.33 26.36 -32.46
C MET A 1 -25.50 25.30 -31.72
N GLY A 2 -24.18 25.32 -31.88
CA GLY A 2 -23.28 24.37 -31.21
C GLY A 2 -23.21 24.62 -29.70
N LYS A 3 -23.23 23.55 -28.90
CA LYS A 3 -23.25 23.61 -27.42
C LYS A 3 -21.89 23.96 -26.79
N VAL A 4 -20.82 23.92 -27.59
CA VAL A 4 -19.42 24.15 -27.18
C VAL A 4 -18.69 24.82 -28.36
N LYS A 5 -17.77 25.74 -28.04
CA LYS A 5 -16.88 26.39 -29.02
C LYS A 5 -15.61 25.55 -29.22
N GLU A 6 -15.10 25.53 -30.44
CA GLU A 6 -13.84 24.84 -30.76
C GLU A 6 -12.67 25.29 -29.86
N ALA A 7 -12.57 26.59 -29.58
CA ALA A 7 -11.55 27.13 -28.67
C ALA A 7 -11.59 26.55 -27.23
N GLU A 8 -12.76 26.09 -26.77
CA GLU A 8 -12.88 25.43 -25.47
C GLU A 8 -12.29 24.02 -25.52
N ILE A 9 -12.43 23.33 -26.65
CA ILE A 9 -11.80 22.04 -26.92
C ILE A 9 -10.28 22.22 -27.05
N ASP A 10 -9.84 23.23 -27.79
CA ASP A 10 -8.40 23.56 -27.94
C ASP A 10 -7.74 23.82 -26.59
N SER A 11 -8.41 24.58 -25.72
CA SER A 11 -7.91 24.85 -24.37
C SER A 11 -7.79 23.58 -23.53
N ALA A 12 -8.77 22.68 -23.60
CA ALA A 12 -8.73 21.40 -22.90
C ALA A 12 -7.59 20.50 -23.40
N LEU A 13 -7.37 20.47 -24.72
CA LEU A 13 -6.26 19.74 -25.33
C LEU A 13 -4.92 20.35 -24.91
N GLN A 14 -4.76 21.67 -24.96
CA GLN A 14 -3.54 22.35 -24.52
C GLN A 14 -3.18 22.00 -23.08
N ASN A 15 -4.16 21.96 -22.16
CA ASN A 15 -3.94 21.57 -20.77
C ASN A 15 -3.43 20.12 -20.67
N LEU A 16 -4.06 19.17 -21.37
CA LEU A 16 -3.65 17.76 -21.36
C LEU A 16 -2.24 17.59 -21.93
N TYR A 17 -1.98 18.14 -23.11
CA TYR A 17 -0.70 17.97 -23.79
C TYR A 17 0.44 18.69 -23.08
N THR A 18 0.17 19.82 -22.41
CA THR A 18 1.18 20.49 -21.58
C THR A 18 1.64 19.59 -20.43
N VAL A 19 0.73 18.85 -19.80
CA VAL A 19 1.10 17.89 -18.74
C VAL A 19 1.86 16.70 -19.32
N LEU A 20 1.43 16.15 -20.45
CA LEU A 20 2.15 15.06 -21.12
C LEU A 20 3.59 15.46 -21.51
N MET A 21 3.77 16.67 -22.03
CA MET A 21 5.10 17.22 -22.33
C MET A 21 5.96 17.35 -21.06
N ARG A 22 5.40 17.87 -19.96
CA ARG A 22 6.14 17.99 -18.68
C ARG A 22 6.56 16.64 -18.10
N LEU A 23 5.80 15.58 -18.37
CA LEU A 23 6.12 14.21 -17.95
C LEU A 23 7.10 13.49 -18.88
N GLY A 24 7.51 14.12 -19.99
CA GLY A 24 8.40 13.52 -20.99
C GLY A 24 7.72 12.42 -21.82
N PHE A 25 6.42 12.53 -22.08
CA PHE A 25 5.68 11.48 -22.81
C PHE A 25 6.12 11.33 -24.27
N PHE A 26 6.61 12.40 -24.91
CA PHE A 26 6.94 12.42 -26.34
C PHE A 26 8.43 12.23 -26.64
N ASP A 27 9.29 12.71 -25.75
CA ASP A 27 10.74 12.78 -25.90
C ASP A 27 11.50 12.05 -24.78
N GLY A 28 10.76 11.49 -23.82
CA GLY A 28 11.31 10.76 -22.69
C GLY A 28 11.53 11.62 -21.44
N SER A 29 11.59 10.95 -20.29
CA SER A 29 12.13 11.52 -19.06
C SER A 29 13.12 10.55 -18.44
N PRO A 30 14.42 10.92 -18.27
CA PRO A 30 15.41 10.06 -17.62
C PRO A 30 15.01 9.62 -16.20
N LYS A 31 14.09 10.37 -15.56
CA LYS A 31 13.53 10.04 -14.24
C LYS A 31 12.61 8.81 -14.25
N PHE A 32 11.96 8.53 -15.38
CA PHE A 32 10.91 7.49 -15.47
C PHE A 32 11.22 6.41 -16.50
N GLU A 33 12.04 6.70 -17.52
CA GLU A 33 12.34 5.79 -18.64
C GLU A 33 12.93 4.44 -18.22
N ASN A 34 13.68 4.42 -17.12
CA ASN A 34 14.39 3.22 -16.67
C ASN A 34 13.63 2.43 -15.59
N LEU A 35 12.46 2.91 -15.14
CA LEU A 35 11.67 2.20 -14.15
C LEU A 35 11.02 0.97 -14.78
N GLY A 36 11.11 -0.17 -14.09
CA GLY A 36 10.62 -1.45 -14.57
C GLY A 36 10.10 -2.35 -13.45
N LYS A 37 9.95 -3.63 -13.77
CA LYS A 37 9.39 -4.61 -12.83
C LYS A 37 10.24 -4.81 -11.57
N SER A 38 11.55 -4.60 -11.66
CA SER A 38 12.48 -4.68 -10.52
C SER A 38 12.23 -3.59 -9.47
N ASP A 39 11.70 -2.45 -9.88
CA ASP A 39 11.40 -1.33 -8.99
C ASP A 39 10.02 -1.48 -8.31
N VAL A 40 9.19 -2.41 -8.82
CA VAL A 40 7.89 -2.75 -8.23
C VAL A 40 8.10 -3.76 -7.11
N CYS A 41 7.54 -3.48 -5.94
CA CYS A 41 7.61 -4.36 -4.77
C CYS A 41 9.04 -4.74 -4.36
N SER A 42 9.98 -3.80 -4.49
CA SER A 42 11.30 -3.91 -3.89
C SER A 42 11.19 -4.10 -2.38
N ASN A 43 12.24 -4.64 -1.77
CA ASN A 43 12.27 -4.87 -0.32
C ASN A 43 12.12 -3.55 0.45
N GLU A 44 12.66 -2.45 -0.09
CA GLU A 44 12.56 -1.11 0.48
C GLU A 44 11.10 -0.62 0.50
N HIS A 45 10.34 -0.83 -0.58
CA HIS A 45 8.91 -0.47 -0.63
C HIS A 45 8.08 -1.33 0.33
N ILE A 46 8.39 -2.62 0.43
CA ILE A 46 7.70 -3.53 1.38
C ILE A 46 7.99 -3.12 2.82
N GLU A 47 9.24 -2.78 3.16
CA GLU A 47 9.59 -2.35 4.51
C GLU A 47 8.98 -1.00 4.84
N LEU A 48 8.94 -0.04 3.89
CA LEU A 48 8.27 1.24 4.09
C LEU A 48 6.78 1.07 4.38
N ALA A 49 6.09 0.20 3.65
CA ALA A 49 4.68 -0.12 3.92
C ALA A 49 4.50 -0.81 5.28
N THR A 50 5.44 -1.69 5.67
CA THR A 50 5.44 -2.37 6.96
C THR A 50 5.64 -1.37 8.09
N GLU A 51 6.56 -0.42 7.95
CA GLU A 51 6.82 0.60 8.94
C GLU A 51 5.64 1.56 9.10
N ALA A 52 5.02 1.99 8.00
CA ALA A 52 3.79 2.76 8.05
C ALA A 52 2.68 2.02 8.81
N ALA A 53 2.56 0.70 8.63
CA ALA A 53 1.62 -0.12 9.40
C ALA A 53 1.99 -0.20 10.89
N ARG A 54 3.27 -0.40 11.24
CA ARG A 54 3.73 -0.43 12.64
C ARG A 54 3.42 0.87 13.37
N GLN A 55 3.66 2.01 12.73
CA GLN A 55 3.41 3.34 13.29
C GLN A 55 1.92 3.71 13.31
N GLY A 56 1.14 3.18 12.35
CA GLY A 56 -0.29 3.49 12.22
C GLY A 56 -1.22 2.71 13.15
N ILE A 57 -0.75 1.63 13.78
CA ILE A 57 -1.56 0.84 14.73
C ILE A 57 -1.73 1.63 16.04
N VAL A 58 -2.98 1.75 16.50
CA VAL A 58 -3.33 2.46 17.74
C VAL A 58 -3.67 1.48 18.85
N LEU A 59 -2.96 1.56 19.98
CA LEU A 59 -3.28 0.84 21.21
C LEU A 59 -4.37 1.61 21.98
N LEU A 60 -5.62 1.17 21.87
CA LEU A 60 -6.75 1.83 22.52
C LEU A 60 -6.86 1.55 24.03
N LYS A 61 -6.42 0.37 24.46
CA LYS A 61 -6.54 -0.10 25.85
C LYS A 61 -5.47 -1.14 26.16
N ASN A 62 -4.86 -1.07 27.35
CA ASN A 62 -3.90 -2.06 27.85
C ASN A 62 -4.07 -2.27 29.36
N ASP A 63 -4.96 -3.21 29.72
CA ASP A 63 -5.19 -3.55 31.12
C ASP A 63 -4.11 -4.50 31.65
N ALA A 64 -3.74 -4.31 32.92
CA ALA A 64 -2.81 -5.19 33.65
C ALA A 64 -1.50 -5.46 32.92
N GLU A 65 -1.03 -4.51 32.09
CA GLU A 65 0.20 -4.63 31.31
C GLU A 65 0.25 -5.92 30.46
N THR A 66 -0.91 -6.33 29.92
CA THR A 66 -1.03 -7.57 29.14
C THR A 66 -0.14 -7.54 27.90
N LEU A 67 0.02 -6.37 27.27
CA LEU A 67 0.96 -6.14 26.18
C LEU A 67 2.21 -5.40 26.67
N PRO A 68 3.41 -5.73 26.14
CA PRO A 68 3.66 -6.68 25.06
C PRO A 68 3.61 -8.16 25.51
N LEU A 69 3.17 -9.04 24.61
CA LEU A 69 3.20 -10.48 24.87
C LEU A 69 4.65 -10.98 25.00
N SER A 70 4.91 -11.80 26.01
CA SER A 70 6.22 -12.43 26.23
C SER A 70 6.26 -13.83 25.59
N SER A 71 7.12 -14.02 24.60
CA SER A 71 7.38 -15.33 23.96
C SER A 71 8.04 -16.36 24.91
N GLU A 72 8.68 -15.88 25.99
CA GLU A 72 9.20 -16.74 27.04
C GLU A 72 8.07 -17.40 27.83
N LYS A 73 7.02 -16.63 28.17
CA LYS A 73 5.89 -17.08 28.99
C LYS A 73 4.76 -17.72 28.18
N ILE A 74 4.54 -17.26 26.95
CA ILE A 74 3.42 -17.70 26.10
C ILE A 74 3.96 -18.62 25.01
N LYS A 75 3.57 -19.89 25.07
CA LYS A 75 3.98 -20.93 24.11
C LYS A 75 2.93 -21.28 23.07
N THR A 76 1.70 -20.82 23.27
CA THR A 76 0.58 -21.10 22.35
C THR A 76 -0.31 -19.87 22.30
N ILE A 77 -0.62 -19.43 21.09
CA ILE A 77 -1.49 -18.29 20.84
C ILE A 77 -2.68 -18.78 20.01
N ALA A 78 -3.89 -18.53 20.48
CA ALA A 78 -5.10 -18.73 19.69
C ALA A 78 -5.43 -17.45 18.93
N VAL A 79 -5.41 -17.49 17.59
CA VAL A 79 -5.81 -16.36 16.73
C VAL A 79 -7.25 -16.61 16.27
N ILE A 80 -8.20 -15.88 16.84
CA ILE A 80 -9.64 -16.13 16.67
C ILE A 80 -10.32 -14.88 16.08
N GLY A 81 -11.27 -15.09 15.17
CA GLY A 81 -12.13 -14.05 14.61
C GLY A 81 -12.13 -14.04 13.07
N PRO A 82 -13.09 -13.34 12.44
CA PRO A 82 -13.25 -13.32 10.99
C PRO A 82 -12.05 -12.71 10.25
N HIS A 83 -11.24 -11.89 10.93
CA HIS A 83 -10.04 -11.27 10.37
C HIS A 83 -8.73 -11.98 10.74
N ALA A 84 -8.78 -13.11 11.45
CA ALA A 84 -7.58 -13.87 11.84
C ALA A 84 -6.69 -14.22 10.63
N ASN A 85 -7.31 -14.58 9.50
CA ASN A 85 -6.61 -14.88 8.25
C ASN A 85 -7.03 -13.92 7.11
N ALA A 86 -7.24 -12.65 7.44
CA ALA A 86 -7.65 -11.65 6.45
C ALA A 86 -6.55 -11.39 5.40
N THR A 87 -6.96 -11.26 4.13
CA THR A 87 -6.13 -10.77 3.02
C THR A 87 -6.77 -9.53 2.40
N GLY A 88 -7.80 -9.71 1.57
CA GLY A 88 -8.50 -8.61 0.89
C GLY A 88 -9.12 -7.59 1.85
N ALA A 89 -9.62 -8.04 3.01
CA ALA A 89 -10.16 -7.14 4.02
C ALA A 89 -9.11 -6.17 4.61
N MET A 90 -7.82 -6.55 4.64
CA MET A 90 -6.76 -5.70 5.20
C MET A 90 -6.36 -4.53 4.30
N ILE A 91 -6.50 -4.69 2.99
CA ILE A 91 -6.06 -3.67 2.01
C ILE A 91 -7.14 -2.63 1.70
N GLY A 92 -8.35 -2.79 2.25
CA GLY A 92 -9.42 -1.81 2.14
C GLY A 92 -9.94 -1.63 0.72
N ASN A 93 -10.21 -0.39 0.34
CA ASN A 93 -10.69 0.02 -0.99
C ASN A 93 -9.58 0.74 -1.77
N TYR A 94 -9.83 1.01 -3.06
CA TYR A 94 -8.84 1.64 -3.96
C TYR A 94 -7.48 0.92 -4.00
N ALA A 95 -7.45 -0.37 -3.67
CA ALA A 95 -6.26 -1.20 -3.70
C ALA A 95 -6.20 -2.03 -4.98
N GLY A 96 -5.02 -2.07 -5.60
CA GLY A 96 -4.70 -3.04 -6.63
C GLY A 96 -4.35 -4.42 -6.03
N VAL A 97 -3.84 -5.32 -6.86
CA VAL A 97 -3.35 -6.63 -6.40
C VAL A 97 -1.98 -6.44 -5.73
N PRO A 98 -1.80 -6.74 -4.43
CA PRO A 98 -0.52 -6.61 -3.76
C PRO A 98 0.41 -7.76 -4.14
N CYS A 99 1.72 -7.54 -4.01
CA CYS A 99 2.72 -8.56 -4.32
C CYS A 99 2.73 -9.74 -3.34
N LYS A 100 2.32 -9.52 -2.09
CA LYS A 100 2.11 -10.58 -1.10
C LYS A 100 1.15 -10.10 -0.01
N TYR A 101 0.54 -11.07 0.67
CA TYR A 101 -0.18 -10.83 1.91
C TYR A 101 0.59 -11.44 3.09
N THR A 102 0.58 -10.75 4.21
CA THR A 102 0.97 -11.29 5.52
C THR A 102 -0.23 -11.14 6.45
N THR A 103 -0.97 -12.24 6.63
CA THR A 103 -2.17 -12.24 7.49
C THR A 103 -1.77 -12.28 8.96
N PRO A 104 -2.64 -11.88 9.91
CA PRO A 104 -2.35 -11.99 11.34
C PRO A 104 -1.97 -13.42 11.77
N LEU A 105 -2.67 -14.43 11.24
CA LEU A 105 -2.37 -15.84 11.47
C LEU A 105 -1.01 -16.27 10.91
N MET A 106 -0.61 -15.77 9.74
CA MET A 106 0.73 -16.04 9.19
C MET A 106 1.82 -15.39 10.04
N ALA A 107 1.61 -14.15 10.49
CA ALA A 107 2.57 -13.42 11.32
C ALA A 107 2.75 -14.08 12.70
N SER A 108 1.67 -14.58 13.31
CA SER A 108 1.73 -15.18 14.65
C SER A 108 2.50 -16.50 14.69
N ARG A 109 2.54 -17.26 13.59
CA ARG A 109 3.31 -18.51 13.49
C ARG A 109 4.82 -18.29 13.54
N ASN A 110 5.29 -17.09 13.21
CA ASN A 110 6.71 -16.75 13.29
C ASN A 110 7.17 -16.40 14.72
N LEU A 111 6.25 -16.29 15.68
CA LEU A 111 6.56 -16.10 17.10
C LEU A 111 6.92 -17.41 17.83
N GLU A 112 6.79 -18.56 17.16
CA GLU A 112 7.12 -19.89 17.69
C GLU A 112 8.60 -20.29 17.45
N LYS A 113 9.39 -19.44 16.77
CA LYS A 113 10.84 -19.60 16.59
C LYS A 113 11.60 -18.61 17.46
#